data_AF-A0A6A8LTP1-F1
#
_entry.id   AF-A0A6A8LTP1-F1
#
_cell.length_a   1.000
_cell.length_b   1.000
_cell.length_c   1.000
_cell.angle_alpha   90.00
_cell.angle_beta   90.00
_cell.angle_gamma   90.00
#
_symmetry.space_group_name_H-M   'P 1'
#
loop_
_entity.id
_entity.type
_entity.pdbx_description
1 polymer ?
#
loop_
_entity_poly.entity_id
_entity_poly.type
_entity_poly.pdbx_seq_one_letter_code
_entity_poly.pdbx_strand_id
1 'polypeptide(L)'
;QTGNVFESFYRLGKDGKVTPGLAKSGQVSQDGKTWTFTLRDAKWSNGDKITAQDFVYSWRRTIDPKTASPYAYLFYDVKNAQAINEGKMS
;
A
#
# COMPACT_ATOMS: atom_id res chain seq x y z
N GLN A 1 -14.91 6.94 -7.32
CA GLN A 1 -14.17 6.57 -6.11
C GLN A 1 -14.53 5.12 -5.78
N THR A 2 -13.66 4.17 -6.08
CA THR A 2 -13.83 2.73 -5.78
C THR A 2 -13.06 2.43 -4.49
N GLY A 3 -13.69 2.66 -3.34
CA GLY A 3 -13.05 2.53 -2.02
C GLY A 3 -14.06 2.55 -0.88
N ASN A 4 -15.20 1.87 -1.03
CA ASN A 4 -16.27 1.86 -0.01
C ASN A 4 -16.00 0.86 1.12
N VAL A 5 -15.19 -0.17 0.84
CA VAL A 5 -14.91 -1.28 1.77
C VAL A 5 -13.42 -1.46 2.06
N PHE A 6 -12.56 -0.65 1.44
CA PHE A 6 -11.11 -0.67 1.61
C PHE A 6 -10.60 0.76 1.79
N GLU A 7 -9.48 0.90 2.49
CA GLU A 7 -8.80 2.19 2.69
C GLU A 7 -7.28 2.00 2.50
N SER A 8 -6.60 3.03 2.00
CA SER A 8 -5.13 3.04 1.81
C SER A 8 -4.47 4.05 2.75
N PHE A 9 -3.17 4.31 2.62
CA PHE A 9 -2.50 5.37 3.37
C PHE A 9 -3.19 6.73 3.14
N TYR A 10 -3.51 7.04 1.89
CA TYR A 10 -4.22 8.23 1.45
C TYR A 10 -5.32 7.88 0.45
N ARG A 11 -6.26 8.80 0.27
CA ARG A 11 -7.33 8.71 -0.72
C ARG A 11 -7.58 10.05 -1.40
N LEU A 12 -8.15 9.99 -2.59
CA LEU A 12 -8.66 11.19 -3.27
C LEU A 12 -9.99 11.59 -2.63
N GLY A 13 -10.03 12.79 -2.07
CA GLY A 13 -11.23 13.43 -1.53
C GLY A 13 -11.94 14.30 -2.57
N LYS A 14 -12.68 15.29 -2.08
CA LYS A 14 -13.39 16.26 -2.94
C LYS A 14 -12.40 16.96 -3.88
N ASP A 15 -12.81 17.14 -5.13
CA ASP A 15 -12.05 17.82 -6.18
C ASP A 15 -10.68 17.16 -6.47
N GLY A 16 -10.55 15.85 -6.20
CA GLY A 16 -9.33 15.09 -6.46
C GLY A 16 -8.17 15.38 -5.50
N LYS A 17 -8.42 16.12 -4.42
CA LYS A 17 -7.38 16.44 -3.43
C LYS A 17 -6.97 15.20 -2.64
N VAL A 18 -5.68 14.99 -2.47
CA VAL A 18 -5.16 13.93 -1.60
C VAL A 18 -5.57 14.25 -0.16
N THR A 19 -6.19 13.28 0.51
CA THR A 19 -6.63 13.38 1.91
C THR A 19 -6.18 12.15 2.69
N PRO A 20 -5.94 12.27 4.01
CA PRO A 20 -5.55 11.13 4.84
C PRO A 20 -6.58 9.99 4.81
N GLY A 21 -6.08 8.77 4.67
CA GLY A 21 -6.84 7.52 4.83
C GLY A 21 -6.48 6.86 6.16
N LEU A 22 -5.66 5.81 6.10
CA LEU A 22 -5.09 5.13 7.28
C LEU A 22 -3.79 5.76 7.78
N ALA A 23 -3.11 6.59 7.00
CA ALA A 23 -1.92 7.29 7.47
C ALA A 23 -2.30 8.48 8.36
N LYS A 24 -1.85 8.47 9.62
CA LYS A 24 -1.85 9.63 10.52
C LYS A 24 -0.81 10.66 10.08
N SER A 25 0.35 10.18 9.60
CA SER A 25 1.41 11.01 9.04
C SER A 25 2.25 10.20 8.04
N GLY A 26 2.93 10.90 7.14
CA GLY A 26 3.93 10.35 6.25
C GLY A 26 5.19 11.21 6.24
N GLN A 27 6.35 10.58 6.20
CA GLN A 27 7.65 11.23 6.03
C GLN A 27 8.35 10.62 4.82
N VAL A 28 9.08 11.45 4.09
CA VAL A 28 9.88 11.03 2.94
C VAL A 28 11.34 11.35 3.23
N SER A 29 12.23 10.42 2.90
CA SER A 29 13.68 10.64 2.99
C SER A 29 14.13 11.75 2.03
N GLN A 30 15.30 12.32 2.29
CA GLN A 30 15.87 13.40 1.48
C GLN A 30 16.06 13.01 0.00
N ASP A 31 16.34 11.73 -0.28
CA ASP A 31 16.50 11.21 -1.64
C ASP A 31 15.17 10.84 -2.33
N GLY A 32 14.04 10.98 -1.64
CA GLY A 32 12.71 10.68 -2.16
C GLY A 32 12.35 9.19 -2.25
N LYS A 33 13.25 8.28 -1.85
CA LYS A 33 13.12 6.84 -2.11
C LYS A 33 12.58 6.03 -0.94
N THR A 34 12.58 6.60 0.25
CA THR A 34 12.05 5.94 1.46
C THR A 34 10.89 6.73 2.01
N TRP A 35 9.74 6.08 2.11
CA TRP A 35 8.54 6.63 2.72
C TRP A 35 8.24 5.88 4.02
N THR A 36 7.97 6.63 5.09
CA THR A 36 7.58 6.08 6.39
C THR A 36 6.22 6.62 6.78
N PHE A 37 5.25 5.72 6.98
CA PHE A 37 3.89 6.07 7.36
C PHE A 37 3.61 5.64 8.79
N THR A 38 3.05 6.54 9.60
CA THR A 38 2.46 6.19 10.89
C THR A 38 0.98 5.98 10.70
N LEU A 39 0.46 4.82 11.09
CA LEU A 39 -0.97 4.51 10.95
C LEU A 39 -1.79 5.16 12.08
N ARG A 40 -3.02 5.57 11.76
CA ARG A 40 -4.03 5.92 12.79
C ARG A 40 -4.53 4.64 13.46
N ASP A 41 -5.15 4.80 14.63
CA ASP A 41 -5.86 3.67 15.23
C ASP A 41 -7.09 3.32 14.38
N ALA A 42 -7.19 2.05 14.00
CA ALA A 42 -8.20 1.54 13.10
C ALA A 42 -8.34 0.02 13.26
N LYS A 43 -9.54 -0.47 12.94
CA LYS A 43 -9.86 -1.89 12.98
C LYS A 43 -10.49 -2.33 11.67
N TRP A 44 -10.23 -3.57 11.31
CA TRP A 44 -11.01 -4.30 10.32
C TRP A 44 -12.46 -4.48 10.82
N SER A 45 -13.39 -4.77 9.90
CA SER A 45 -14.80 -4.97 10.25
C SER A 45 -15.03 -6.17 11.19
N ASN A 46 -14.09 -7.13 11.23
CA ASN A 46 -14.09 -8.25 12.16
C ASN A 46 -13.58 -7.89 13.57
N GLY A 47 -13.14 -6.66 13.80
CA GLY A 47 -12.65 -6.16 15.09
C GLY A 47 -11.14 -6.21 15.27
N ASP A 48 -10.39 -6.88 14.38
CA ASP A 48 -8.94 -6.95 14.44
C ASP A 48 -8.30 -5.60 14.17
N LYS A 49 -7.19 -5.30 14.85
CA LYS A 49 -6.45 -4.06 14.65
C LYS A 49 -5.77 -4.07 13.27
N ILE A 50 -5.87 -2.97 12.54
CA ILE A 50 -5.08 -2.76 11.32
C ILE A 50 -3.64 -2.42 11.70
N THR A 51 -2.68 -3.12 11.10
CA THR A 51 -1.25 -2.96 11.37
C THR A 51 -0.45 -2.73 10.09
N ALA A 52 0.82 -2.34 10.24
CA ALA A 52 1.73 -2.22 9.09
C ALA A 52 1.92 -3.54 8.34
N GLN A 53 1.73 -4.70 9.00
CA GLN A 53 1.87 -6.00 8.36
C GLN A 53 0.78 -6.29 7.33
N ASP A 54 -0.41 -5.68 7.47
CA ASP A 54 -1.50 -5.83 6.49
C ASP A 54 -1.11 -5.22 5.13
N PHE A 55 -0.35 -4.11 5.15
CA PHE A 55 0.19 -3.48 3.95
C PHE A 55 1.33 -4.30 3.36
N VAL A 56 2.26 -4.79 4.20
CA VAL A 56 3.35 -5.67 3.77
C VAL A 56 2.79 -6.92 3.07
N TYR A 57 1.80 -7.57 3.68
CA TYR A 57 1.12 -8.71 3.09
C TYR A 57 0.46 -8.35 1.76
N SER A 58 -0.33 -7.28 1.73
CA SER A 58 -1.09 -6.88 0.53
C SER A 58 -0.18 -6.56 -0.65
N TRP A 59 0.93 -5.86 -0.41
CA TRP A 59 1.89 -5.50 -1.46
C TRP A 59 2.63 -6.73 -1.96
N ARG A 60 3.13 -7.58 -1.05
CA ARG A 60 3.80 -8.85 -1.41
C ARG A 60 2.88 -9.76 -2.20
N ARG A 61 1.63 -9.94 -1.76
CA ARG A 61 0.63 -10.72 -2.49
C ARG A 61 0.38 -10.15 -3.88
N THR A 62 0.33 -8.82 -4.03
CA THR A 62 0.10 -8.16 -5.32
C THR A 62 1.21 -8.43 -6.32
N ILE A 63 2.46 -8.45 -5.87
CA ILE A 63 3.63 -8.68 -6.73
C ILE A 63 4.02 -10.15 -6.86
N ASP A 64 3.51 -11.05 -6.03
CA ASP A 64 3.76 -12.49 -6.15
C ASP A 64 3.28 -12.99 -7.53
N PRO A 65 4.16 -13.60 -8.36
CA PRO A 65 3.79 -14.12 -9.67
C PRO A 65 2.60 -15.09 -9.62
N LYS A 66 2.45 -15.85 -8.53
CA LYS A 66 1.37 -16.83 -8.34
C LYS A 66 0.00 -16.18 -8.15
N THR A 67 -0.04 -14.93 -7.68
CA THR A 67 -1.30 -14.18 -7.57
C THR A 67 -1.84 -13.77 -8.94
N ALA A 68 -0.97 -13.67 -9.96
CA ALA A 68 -1.32 -13.22 -11.31
C ALA A 68 -2.12 -11.89 -11.31
N SER A 69 -1.72 -10.93 -10.47
CA SER A 69 -2.42 -9.65 -10.34
C SER A 69 -2.30 -8.85 -11.66
N PRO A 70 -3.42 -8.44 -12.28
CA PRO A 70 -3.39 -7.64 -13.50
C PRO A 70 -2.80 -6.23 -13.29
N TYR A 71 -2.65 -5.81 -12.03
CA TYR A 71 -2.15 -4.49 -11.64
C TYR A 71 -0.79 -4.53 -10.91
N ALA A 72 -0.05 -5.65 -10.98
CA ALA A 72 1.26 -5.77 -10.32
C ALA A 72 2.25 -4.67 -10.77
N TYR A 73 2.17 -4.25 -12.03
CA TYR A 73 3.03 -3.21 -12.61
C TYR A 73 2.94 -1.85 -11.90
N LEU A 74 1.81 -1.55 -11.23
CA LEU A 74 1.66 -0.31 -10.44
C LEU A 74 2.61 -0.24 -9.22
N PHE A 75 3.22 -1.37 -8.85
CA PHE A 75 4.12 -1.47 -7.71
C PHE A 75 5.59 -1.50 -8.11
N TYR A 76 5.94 -1.49 -9.39
CA TYR A 76 7.32 -1.72 -9.86
C TYR A 76 8.32 -0.64 -9.41
N ASP A 77 7.86 0.57 -9.09
CA ASP A 77 8.70 1.63 -8.51
C ASP A 77 9.10 1.34 -7.05
N VAL A 78 8.47 0.36 -6.40
CA VAL A 78 8.90 -0.15 -5.10
C VAL A 78 10.10 -1.07 -5.30
N LYS A 79 11.16 -0.82 -4.53
CA LYS A 79 12.41 -1.61 -4.60
C LYS A 79 12.12 -3.12 -4.65
N ASN A 80 12.69 -3.79 -5.65
CA ASN A 80 12.59 -5.23 -5.94
C ASN A 80 11.24 -5.74 -6.45
N ALA A 81 10.18 -4.92 -6.51
CA ALA A 81 8.83 -5.39 -6.86
C ALA A 81 8.76 -6.05 -8.24
N GLN A 82 9.36 -5.43 -9.25
CA GLN A 82 9.40 -5.99 -10.61
C GLN A 82 10.20 -7.31 -10.66
N ALA A 83 11.37 -7.36 -10.04
CA ALA A 83 12.19 -8.57 -10.03
C ALA A 83 11.49 -9.75 -9.35
N ILE A 84 10.74 -9.49 -8.27
CA ILE A 84 9.90 -10.50 -7.60
C ILE A 84 8.77 -10.95 -8.53
N ASN A 85 8.06 -10.00 -9.16
CA ASN A 85 6.94 -10.31 -10.04
C ASN A 85 7.33 -11.05 -11.32
N GLU A 86 8.55 -10.86 -11.81
CA GLU A 86 9.13 -11.60 -12.93
C GLU A 86 9.74 -12.96 -12.51
N GLY A 87 9.67 -13.32 -11.22
CA GLY A 87 10.24 -14.57 -10.69
C GLY A 87 11.77 -14.59 -10.63
N LYS A 88 12.43 -13.43 -10.74
CA LYS A 88 13.89 -13.28 -10.68
C LYS A 88 14.42 -13.10 -9.26
N MET A 89 13.53 -12.91 -8.27
CA MET A 89 13.82 -12.74 -6.85
C MET A 89 12.65 -13.29 -6.01
N SER A 90 12.91 -13.62 -4.74
CA SER A 90 11.91 -14.02 -3.73
C SER A 90 11.96 -13.15 -2.49
#